data_AF-A0A314ZMI7-F1
#
_entry.id   AF-A0A314ZMI7-F1
#
_cell.length_a   1.000
_cell.length_b   1.000
_cell.length_c   1.000
_cell.angle_alpha   90.00
_cell.angle_beta   90.00
_cell.angle_gamma   90.00
#
_symmetry.space_group_name_H-M   'P 1'
#
loop_
_entity.id
_entity.type
_entity.pdbx_description
1 polymer ?
#
loop_
_entity_poly.entity_id
_entity_poly.type
_entity_poly.pdbx_seq_one_letter_code
_entity_poly.pdbx_strand_id
1 'polypeptide(L)' 'MEYLADILIRAEPLATGLASDVHGQLTVLNSGKERSRNKLSNFQFKVKENSVEYFYPGSRT' A
#
# COMPACT_ATOMS: atom_id res chain seq x y z
N MET A 1 13.23 11.35 7.49
CA MET A 1 12.83 12.10 6.27
C MET A 1 11.33 12.32 6.14
N GLU A 2 10.49 11.90 7.09
CA GLU A 2 9.01 12.01 6.97
C GLU A 2 8.46 13.45 7.05
N TYR A 3 9.26 14.44 7.45
CA TYR A 3 8.79 15.80 7.75
C TYR A 3 8.73 16.77 6.54
N LEU A 4 9.17 16.35 5.35
CA LEU A 4 9.20 17.20 4.14
C LEU A 4 8.36 16.67 2.98
N ALA A 5 7.83 15.46 3.07
CA ALA A 5 7.05 14.88 1.99
C ALA A 5 5.57 15.25 2.14
N ASP A 6 4.92 15.63 1.04
CA ASP A 6 3.46 15.80 1.00
C ASP A 6 2.74 14.45 0.89
N ILE A 7 3.42 13.44 0.33
CA ILE A 7 2.90 12.08 0.16
C ILE A 7 3.88 11.08 0.75
N LEU A 8 3.35 10.21 1.62
CA LEU A 8 4.07 9.10 2.19
C LEU A 8 3.53 7.79 1.62
N ILE A 9 4.41 7.03 0.97
CA ILE A 9 4.10 5.70 0.43
C ILE A 9 4.77 4.67 1.35
N ARG A 10 3.96 3.80 1.95
CA ARG A 10 4.43 2.69 2.81
C ARG A 10 4.14 1.36 2.14
N ALA A 11 5.16 0.54 1.95
CA ALA A 11 5.03 -0.83 1.48
C ALA A 11 5.41 -1.78 2.63
N GLU A 12 4.47 -2.64 3.02
CA GLU A 12 4.61 -3.52 4.17
C GLU A 12 4.21 -4.96 3.79
N PRO A 13 4.90 -6.00 4.28
CA PRO A 13 4.45 -7.37 4.12
C PRO A 13 3.08 -7.59 4.76
N LEU A 14 2.32 -8.59 4.29
CA LEU A 14 1.09 -8.97 4.98
C LEU A 14 1.42 -9.59 6.33
N ALA A 15 0.86 -9.01 7.40
CA ALA A 15 1.10 -9.46 8.78
C ALA A 15 0.77 -10.94 9.03
N THR A 16 -0.16 -11.52 8.26
CA THR A 16 -0.54 -12.93 8.38
C THR A 16 0.37 -13.88 7.61
N GLY A 17 1.17 -13.41 6.64
CA GLY A 17 2.11 -14.23 5.87
C GLY A 17 1.52 -15.37 5.03
N LEU A 18 0.18 -15.50 4.96
CA LEU A 18 -0.52 -16.73 4.53
C LEU A 18 -1.16 -16.68 3.13
N ALA A 19 -1.01 -15.60 2.39
CA ALA A 19 -1.61 -15.48 1.05
C ALA A 19 -0.61 -15.88 -0.04
N SER A 20 -0.93 -16.92 -0.81
CA SER A 20 -0.09 -17.39 -1.93
C SER A 20 -0.04 -16.42 -3.11
N ASP A 21 -0.99 -15.48 -3.17
CA ASP A 21 -1.15 -14.54 -4.28
C ASP A 21 -1.06 -13.06 -3.85
N VAL A 22 -0.75 -12.79 -2.58
CA VAL A 22 -0.55 -11.44 -2.05
C VAL A 22 0.73 -11.39 -1.23
N HIS A 23 1.67 -10.53 -1.65
CA HIS A 23 2.99 -10.42 -1.03
C HIS A 23 3.08 -9.26 -0.03
N GLY A 24 2.17 -8.29 -0.11
CA GLY A 24 2.11 -7.20 0.86
C GLY A 24 1.01 -6.19 0.57
N GLN A 25 1.09 -5.07 1.27
CA GLN A 25 0.18 -3.93 1.19
C GLN A 25 0.96 -2.64 0.92
N LEU A 26 0.41 -1.80 0.04
CA LEU A 26 0.88 -0.45 -0.25
C LEU A 26 -0.14 0.55 0.28
N THR A 27 0.26 1.42 1.19
CA THR A 27 -0.56 2.50 1.73
C THR A 27 -0.03 3.85 1.27
N VAL A 28 -0.91 4.66 0.69
CA VAL A 28 -0.60 6.03 0.28
C VAL A 28 -1.26 7.00 1.26
N LEU A 29 -0.46 7.81 1.92
CA LEU A 29 -0.87 8.78 2.93
C LEU A 29 -0.56 10.19 2.44
N ASN A 30 -1.48 11.12 2.70
CA ASN A 30 -1.17 12.53 2.61
C ASN A 30 -0.53 12.95 3.93
N SER A 31 0.73 13.36 3.87
CA SER A 31 1.52 13.86 5.02
C SER A 31 1.58 15.38 5.08
N GLY A 32 0.87 16.08 4.19
CA GLY A 32 0.70 17.53 4.22
C GLY A 32 -0.04 18.02 5.47
N LYS A 33 0.14 19.31 5.79
CA LYS A 33 -0.42 19.95 7.00
C LYS A 33 -1.96 20.00 7.06
N GLU A 34 -2.66 19.76 5.95
CA GLU A 34 -4.12 19.65 5.93
C GLU A 34 -4.56 18.25 6.38
N ARG A 35 -4.92 18.17 7.66
CA ARG A 35 -5.30 16.97 8.42
C ARG A 35 -6.60 16.28 7.97
N SER A 36 -7.14 16.58 6.79
CA SER A 36 -8.54 16.25 6.47
C SER A 36 -8.76 14.95 5.69
N ARG A 37 -7.72 14.25 5.18
CA ARG A 37 -7.89 12.88 4.63
C ARG A 37 -6.65 11.99 4.86
N ASN A 38 -6.65 11.32 6.00
CA ASN A 38 -5.53 10.52 6.52
C ASN A 38 -5.18 9.22 5.74
N LYS A 39 -5.88 8.89 4.65
CA LYS A 39 -5.53 7.74 3.80
C LYS A 39 -6.05 7.99 2.39
N LEU A 40 -5.15 8.14 1.42
CA LEU A 40 -5.54 8.34 0.03
C LEU A 40 -5.97 7.03 -0.60
N SER A 41 -5.23 5.95 -0.35
CA SER A 41 -5.54 4.63 -0.89
C SER A 41 -4.83 3.51 -0.13
N ASN A 42 -5.36 2.30 -0.28
CA ASN A 42 -4.75 1.07 0.19
C ASN A 42 -4.86 0.00 -0.89
N PHE A 43 -3.72 -0.57 -1.26
CA PHE A 43 -3.63 -1.63 -2.26
C PHE A 43 -2.96 -2.83 -1.64
N GLN A 44 -3.36 -4.02 -2.07
CA GLN A 44 -2.54 -5.22 -1.97
C GLN A 44 -1.64 -5.30 -3.21
N PHE A 45 -0.46 -5.89 -3.05
CA PHE A 45 0.43 -6.12 -4.17
C PHE A 45 0.92 -7.56 -4.25
N LYS A 46 1.15 -8.02 -5.49
CA LYS A 46 1.82 -9.29 -5.80
C LYS A 46 3.02 -8.99 -6.67
N VAL A 47 4.20 -9.41 -6.20
CA VAL A 47 5.43 -9.40 -7.00
C VAL A 47 5.40 -10.61 -7.94
N LYS A 48 5.61 -10.37 -9.23
CA LYS A 48 5.81 -11.38 -10.27
C LYS A 48 7.27 -11.32 -10.71
N GLU A 49 7.68 -12.26 -11.56
CA GLU A 49 9.06 -12.35 -12.06
C GLU A 49 9.58 -11.02 -12.65
N ASN A 50 8.74 -10.29 -13.38
CA ASN A 50 9.12 -9.06 -14.09
C ASN A 50 8.20 -7.86 -13.82
N SER A 51 7.27 -7.95 -12.87
CA SER A 51 6.31 -6.87 -12.61
C SER A 51 5.73 -6.91 -11.21
N VAL A 52 5.04 -5.84 -10.83
CA VAL A 52 4.23 -5.79 -9.61
C VAL A 52 2.79 -5.51 -10.01
N GLU A 53 1.88 -6.34 -9.53
CA GLU A 53 0.45 -6.13 -9.69
C GLU A 53 -0.13 -5.53 -8.43
N TYR A 54 -0.99 -4.52 -8.57
CA TYR A 54 -1.68 -3.85 -7.47
C TYR A 54 -3.19 -4.04 -7.63
N PHE A 55 -3.88 -4.31 -6.52
CA PHE A 55 -5.31 -4.57 -6.49
C PHE A 55 -5.92 -4.14 -5.16
N TYR A 56 -7.23 -3.90 -5.13
CA TYR A 56 -7.92 -3.58 -3.89
C TYR A 56 -8.13 -4.86 -3.05
N PRO A 57 -8.05 -4.79 -1.71
CA PRO A 57 -8.38 -5.93 -0.85
C PRO A 57 -9.78 -6.49 -1.18
N GLY A 58 -9.89 -7.80 -1.38
CA GLY A 58 -11.15 -8.47 -1.70
C GLY A 58 -11.65 -8.29 -3.14
N SER A 59 -10.90 -7.64 -4.01
CA SER A 59 -11.26 -7.48 -5.43
C SER A 59 -10.92 -8.71 -6.31
N ARG A 60 -10.18 -9.67 -5.76
CA ARG A 60 -9.91 -10.96 -6.40
C ARG A 60 -10.94 -11.98 -5.92
N THR A 61 -11.83 -12.39 -6.82
CA THR A 61 -12.68 -13.59 -6.71
C THR A 61 -11.94 -14.83 -7.13
#